data_AF-A0A946BUT1-F1
#
_entry.id   AF-A0A946BUT1-F1
#
_cell.length_a   1.000
_cell.length_b   1.000
_cell.length_c   1.000
_cell.angle_alpha   90.00
_cell.angle_beta   90.00
_cell.angle_gamma   90.00
#
_symmetry.space_group_name_H-M   'P 1'
#
loop_
_entity.id
_entity.type
_entity.pdbx_description
1 polymer ?
#
loop_
_entity_poly.entity_id
_entity_poly.type
_entity_poly.pdbx_seq_one_letter_code
_entity_poly.pdbx_strand_id
1 'polypeptide(L)'
;MNFKAWFQCINPKCESSYELTDIIYRCAKCNELLEVQHDMDQLKKRPADEWKALFDSRYRRNKWPYGSSVWAKRELVCPNVTDENIVSTYEGGSNLFWAERLGHQLGLDDLWVKQCGMAHTGSFKDLGMTVLVSMVKQIIAGGRDIKAVACASTGDTSAALAAYCAVAGIPA
;
A
#
# COMPACT_ATOMS: atom_id res chain seq x y z
N MET A 1 13.44 12.19 -9.72
CA MET A 1 12.19 12.88 -9.34
C MET A 1 11.97 12.66 -7.85
N ASN A 2 11.67 13.70 -7.10
CA ASN A 2 11.44 13.60 -5.65
C ASN A 2 9.93 13.54 -5.41
N PHE A 3 9.35 12.34 -5.46
CA PHE A 3 7.91 12.14 -5.25
C PHE A 3 7.59 12.23 -3.76
N LYS A 4 6.44 12.79 -3.42
CA LYS A 4 5.96 12.94 -2.05
C LYS A 4 4.47 12.64 -1.95
N ALA A 5 4.08 12.13 -0.79
CA ALA A 5 2.70 12.00 -0.36
C ALA A 5 2.55 12.52 1.08
N TRP A 6 1.34 12.91 1.44
CA TRP A 6 0.97 13.49 2.74
C TRP A 6 -0.47 13.11 3.11
N PHE A 7 -0.85 13.29 4.38
CA PHE A 7 -2.26 13.23 4.78
C PHE A 7 -2.95 14.55 4.49
N GLN A 8 -4.08 14.53 3.81
CA GLN A 8 -4.93 15.68 3.51
C GLN A 8 -6.29 15.53 4.20
N CYS A 9 -6.77 16.60 4.83
CA CYS A 9 -8.14 16.63 5.33
C CYS A 9 -9.15 16.54 4.18
N ILE A 10 -10.12 15.62 4.28
CA ILE A 10 -11.15 15.43 3.24
C ILE A 10 -12.13 16.62 3.14
N ASN A 11 -12.17 17.48 4.15
CA ASN A 11 -13.02 18.67 4.10
C ASN A 11 -12.33 19.74 3.24
N PRO A 12 -12.89 20.08 2.06
CA PRO A 12 -12.25 20.99 1.11
C PRO A 12 -12.12 22.42 1.65
N LYS A 13 -12.88 22.80 2.68
CA LYS A 13 -12.76 24.12 3.33
C LYS A 13 -11.63 24.18 4.38
N CYS A 14 -11.14 23.02 4.83
CA CYS A 14 -10.15 22.94 5.90
C CYS A 14 -8.72 23.01 5.39
N GLU A 15 -8.46 22.38 4.23
CA GLU A 15 -7.19 22.37 3.48
C GLU A 15 -5.94 21.95 4.27
N SER A 16 -6.11 21.43 5.49
CA SER A 16 -4.98 21.08 6.37
C SER A 16 -4.30 19.80 5.91
N SER A 17 -2.96 19.82 5.91
CA SER A 17 -2.10 18.69 5.56
C SER A 17 -1.18 18.31 6.72
N TYR A 18 -0.78 17.05 6.75
CA TYR A 18 0.08 16.45 7.78
C TYR A 18 1.07 15.48 7.15
N GLU A 19 2.21 15.26 7.79
CA GLU A 19 3.20 14.31 7.30
C GLU A 19 2.69 12.87 7.48
N LEU A 20 3.09 11.95 6.59
CA LEU A 20 2.72 10.53 6.75
C LEU A 20 3.33 9.88 8.01
N THR A 21 4.29 10.55 8.65
CA THR A 21 4.91 10.15 9.92
C THR A 21 4.16 10.68 11.15
N ASP A 22 3.08 11.45 10.95
CA ASP A 22 2.21 11.89 12.04
C ASP A 22 1.25 10.78 12.44
N ILE A 23 1.16 10.52 13.75
CA ILE A 23 0.21 9.56 14.31
C ILE A 23 -1.10 10.33 14.53
N ILE A 24 -1.88 10.45 13.46
CA ILE A 24 -3.11 11.24 13.41
C ILE A 24 -4.22 10.44 12.70
N TYR A 25 -5.40 10.40 13.32
CA TYR A 25 -6.54 9.62 12.82
C TYR A 25 -7.67 10.49 12.24
N ARG A 26 -7.72 11.75 12.69
CA ARG A 26 -8.70 12.76 12.29
C ARG A 26 -7.99 14.09 12.19
N CYS A 27 -8.45 14.95 11.29
CA CYS A 27 -7.91 16.30 11.13
C CYS A 27 -7.94 17.05 12.47
N ALA A 28 -6.79 17.55 12.91
CA ALA A 28 -6.66 18.27 14.18
C ALA A 28 -7.44 19.60 14.20
N LYS A 29 -7.84 20.11 13.03
CA LYS A 29 -8.51 21.42 12.88
C LYS A 29 -10.04 21.32 12.81
N CYS A 30 -10.58 20.26 12.20
CA CYS A 30 -12.04 20.12 11.99
C CYS A 30 -12.60 18.72 12.30
N ASN A 31 -11.78 17.79 12.80
CA ASN A 31 -12.17 16.43 13.21
C ASN A 31 -12.68 15.49 12.09
N GLU A 32 -12.58 15.91 10.83
CA GLU A 32 -12.91 15.11 9.66
C GLU A 32 -11.84 14.05 9.35
N LEU A 33 -12.16 13.11 8.46
CA LEU A 33 -11.21 12.08 8.03
C LEU A 33 -10.03 12.67 7.25
N LEU A 34 -8.97 11.86 7.16
CA LEU A 34 -7.80 12.14 6.34
C LEU A 34 -7.73 11.14 5.19
N GLU A 35 -7.21 11.60 4.06
CA GLU A 35 -6.85 10.76 2.92
C GLU A 35 -5.37 10.96 2.58
N VAL A 36 -4.76 9.99 1.91
CA VAL A 36 -3.39 10.15 1.39
C VAL A 36 -3.47 10.86 0.04
N GLN A 37 -2.81 12.00 -0.07
CA GLN A 37 -2.65 12.75 -1.32
C GLN A 37 -1.21 12.64 -1.82
N HIS A 38 -1.04 12.66 -3.14
CA HIS A 38 0.25 12.64 -3.80
C HIS A 38 0.51 13.96 -4.54
N ASP A 39 1.78 14.31 -4.72
CA ASP A 39 2.17 15.46 -5.55
C ASP A 39 1.88 15.16 -7.03
N MET A 40 0.66 15.46 -7.46
CA MET A 40 0.19 15.22 -8.83
C MET A 40 0.96 16.05 -9.86
N ASP A 41 1.47 17.22 -9.50
CA ASP A 41 2.26 18.06 -10.40
C ASP A 41 3.62 17.41 -10.69
N GLN A 42 4.23 16.73 -9.71
CA GLN A 42 5.43 15.93 -9.95
C GLN A 42 5.12 14.64 -10.72
N LEU A 43 4.02 13.94 -10.39
CA LEU A 43 3.66 12.69 -11.06
C LEU A 43 3.36 12.89 -12.55
N LYS A 44 2.69 14.00 -12.90
CA LYS A 44 2.35 14.37 -14.29
C LYS A 44 3.58 14.73 -15.15
N LYS A 45 4.73 15.02 -14.54
CA LYS A 45 5.98 15.26 -15.31
C LYS A 45 6.46 14.03 -16.04
N ARG A 46 6.08 12.83 -15.59
CA ARG A 46 6.33 11.58 -16.31
C ARG A 46 5.10 11.24 -17.17
N PRO A 47 5.26 11.12 -18.49
CA PRO A 47 4.21 10.67 -19.40
C PRO A 47 3.64 9.28 -19.06
N ALA A 48 2.42 9.01 -19.52
CA ALA A 48 1.72 7.76 -19.19
C ALA A 48 2.37 6.50 -19.80
N ASP A 49 2.97 6.60 -20.99
CA ASP A 49 3.75 5.54 -21.64
C ASP A 49 5.03 5.23 -20.87
N GLU A 50 5.73 6.24 -20.35
CA GLU A 50 6.87 6.03 -19.45
C GLU A 50 6.47 5.35 -18.14
N TRP A 51 5.32 5.74 -17.55
CA TRP A 51 4.79 5.05 -16.37
C TRP A 51 4.48 3.58 -16.64
N LYS A 52 3.79 3.30 -17.76
CA LYS A 52 3.49 1.92 -18.20
C LYS A 52 4.77 1.12 -18.39
N ALA A 53 5.73 1.64 -19.16
CA ALA A 53 7.01 0.98 -19.40
C ALA A 53 7.78 0.71 -18.10
N LEU A 54 7.79 1.66 -17.16
CA LEU A 54 8.42 1.48 -15.86
C LEU A 54 7.79 0.33 -15.07
N PHE A 55 6.46 0.31 -14.98
CA PHE A 55 5.75 -0.72 -14.22
C PHE A 55 5.84 -2.11 -14.86
N ASP A 56 5.85 -2.18 -16.18
CA ASP A 56 6.05 -3.42 -16.93
C ASP A 56 7.47 -3.96 -16.76
N SER A 57 8.48 -3.08 -16.75
CA SER A 57 9.88 -3.47 -16.54
C SER A 57 10.12 -4.16 -15.19
N ARG A 58 9.28 -3.85 -14.20
CA ARG A 58 9.32 -4.38 -12.83
C ARG A 58 8.44 -5.62 -12.63
N TYR A 59 7.50 -5.89 -13.53
CA TYR A 59 6.55 -6.99 -13.36
C TYR A 59 7.26 -8.36 -13.37
N ARG A 60 6.95 -9.19 -12.35
CA ARG A 60 7.56 -10.51 -12.15
C ARG A 60 9.09 -10.48 -12.19
N ARG A 61 9.68 -9.52 -11.49
CA ARG A 61 11.12 -9.45 -11.19
C ARG A 61 11.34 -9.81 -9.73
N ASN A 62 12.59 -10.06 -9.35
CA ASN A 62 12.99 -10.37 -7.97
C ASN A 62 13.89 -9.29 -7.35
N LYS A 63 14.11 -8.17 -8.06
CA LYS A 63 14.89 -7.03 -7.56
C LYS A 63 14.15 -6.36 -6.40
N TRP A 64 14.80 -6.22 -5.24
CA TRP A 64 14.26 -5.50 -4.10
C TRP A 64 14.09 -3.99 -4.40
N PRO A 65 13.01 -3.32 -3.95
CA PRO A 65 11.77 -3.88 -3.38
C PRO A 65 10.73 -4.28 -4.44
N TYR A 66 11.04 -4.07 -5.73
CA TYR A 66 10.13 -4.17 -6.87
C TYR A 66 9.64 -5.57 -7.22
N GLY A 67 10.06 -6.61 -6.50
CA GLY A 67 9.44 -7.94 -6.59
C GLY A 67 8.01 -7.96 -6.07
N SER A 68 7.68 -7.09 -5.11
CA SER A 68 6.29 -6.82 -4.73
C SER A 68 5.57 -6.01 -5.81
N SER A 69 4.32 -6.38 -6.11
CA SER A 69 3.52 -5.58 -7.05
C SER A 69 3.01 -4.27 -6.43
N VAL A 70 3.00 -4.16 -5.11
CA VAL A 70 2.75 -2.90 -4.39
C VAL A 70 3.96 -1.98 -4.58
N TRP A 71 5.15 -2.45 -4.19
CA TRP A 71 6.38 -1.64 -4.25
C TRP A 71 6.92 -1.45 -5.68
N ALA A 72 6.54 -2.29 -6.64
CA ALA A 72 6.77 -2.02 -8.06
C ALA A 72 6.12 -0.70 -8.53
N LYS A 73 5.16 -0.17 -7.78
CA LYS A 73 4.50 1.13 -7.97
C LYS A 73 4.81 2.09 -6.81
N ARG A 74 5.95 1.93 -6.12
CA ARG A 74 6.36 2.72 -4.94
C ARG A 74 6.09 4.23 -5.10
N GLU A 75 6.39 4.78 -6.28
CA GLU A 75 6.20 6.20 -6.58
C GLU A 75 4.74 6.67 -6.43
N LEU A 76 3.78 5.78 -6.70
CA LEU A 76 2.33 6.02 -6.61
C LEU A 76 1.70 5.47 -5.32
N VAL A 77 2.47 4.79 -4.47
CA VAL A 77 1.97 4.15 -3.25
C VAL A 77 2.46 4.89 -2.01
N CYS A 78 3.78 4.90 -1.79
CA CYS A 78 4.37 5.53 -0.62
C CYS A 78 5.84 5.91 -0.93
N PRO A 79 6.07 7.03 -1.63
CA PRO A 79 7.41 7.45 -2.01
C PRO A 79 8.25 7.89 -0.80
N ASN A 80 7.61 8.23 0.33
CA ASN A 80 8.24 8.72 1.56
C ASN A 80 9.02 7.63 2.33
N VAL A 81 8.75 6.34 2.09
CA VAL A 81 9.47 5.23 2.75
C VAL A 81 10.76 4.92 1.98
N THR A 82 11.88 4.76 2.69
CA THR A 82 13.17 4.33 2.09
C THR A 82 13.22 2.82 1.90
N ASP A 83 14.07 2.34 0.99
CA ASP A 83 14.11 0.92 0.62
C ASP A 83 14.53 0.01 1.80
N GLU A 84 15.29 0.55 2.77
CA GLU A 84 15.72 -0.15 3.99
C GLU A 84 14.56 -0.35 4.97
N ASN A 85 13.55 0.51 4.91
CA ASN A 85 12.38 0.49 5.79
C ASN A 85 11.17 -0.20 5.16
N ILE A 86 11.27 -0.65 3.90
CA ILE A 86 10.24 -1.49 3.29
C ILE A 86 10.20 -2.86 3.98
N VAL A 87 8.98 -3.30 4.28
CA VAL A 87 8.63 -4.60 4.85
C VAL A 87 7.70 -5.28 3.87
N SER A 88 8.19 -6.28 3.15
CA SER A 88 7.46 -6.93 2.06
C SER A 88 7.79 -8.42 2.01
N THR A 89 6.80 -9.21 1.62
CA THR A 89 6.94 -10.64 1.28
C THR A 89 6.74 -10.88 -0.22
N TYR A 90 6.91 -9.83 -1.03
CA TYR A 90 6.61 -9.80 -2.46
C TYR A 90 5.13 -10.06 -2.79
N GLU A 91 4.25 -9.52 -1.94
CA GLU A 91 2.81 -9.54 -2.11
C GLU A 91 2.30 -8.82 -3.38
N GLY A 92 1.05 -9.13 -3.74
CA GLY A 92 0.41 -8.66 -4.97
C GLY A 92 0.79 -9.50 -6.18
N GLY A 93 0.50 -8.99 -7.38
CA GLY A 93 0.70 -9.75 -8.63
C GLY A 93 -0.20 -10.99 -8.72
N SER A 94 -1.25 -11.04 -7.89
CA SER A 94 -2.15 -12.18 -7.72
C SER A 94 -2.87 -12.56 -9.01
N ASN A 95 -3.36 -13.80 -9.06
CA ASN A 95 -4.02 -14.36 -10.24
C ASN A 95 -5.19 -13.47 -10.72
N LEU A 96 -5.26 -13.28 -12.04
CA LEU A 96 -6.41 -12.73 -12.74
C LEU A 96 -7.03 -13.89 -13.51
N PHE A 97 -8.08 -14.48 -12.95
CA PHE A 97 -8.67 -15.74 -13.39
C PHE A 97 -9.77 -15.46 -14.42
N TRP A 98 -9.65 -16.01 -15.64
CA TRP A 98 -10.76 -15.99 -16.59
C TRP A 98 -11.79 -17.03 -16.19
N ALA A 99 -12.96 -16.58 -15.76
CA ALA A 99 -14.02 -17.42 -15.25
C ALA A 99 -14.97 -17.88 -16.36
N GLU A 100 -14.42 -18.39 -17.47
CA GLU A 100 -15.11 -18.73 -18.73
C GLU A 100 -16.44 -19.46 -18.49
N ARG A 101 -16.41 -20.60 -17.80
CA ARG A 101 -17.61 -21.43 -17.59
C ARG A 101 -18.70 -20.70 -16.81
N LEU A 102 -18.33 -19.93 -15.78
CA LEU A 102 -19.28 -19.13 -15.01
C LEU A 102 -19.80 -17.96 -15.86
N GLY A 103 -18.93 -17.34 -16.66
CA GLY A 103 -19.30 -16.31 -17.62
C GLY A 103 -20.40 -16.80 -18.56
N HIS A 104 -20.20 -17.96 -19.21
CA HIS A 104 -21.19 -18.54 -20.12
C HIS A 104 -22.52 -18.85 -19.42
N GLN A 105 -22.50 -19.32 -18.16
CA GLN A 105 -23.71 -19.55 -17.37
C GLN A 105 -24.50 -18.26 -17.08
N LEU A 106 -23.81 -17.12 -17.03
CA LEU A 106 -24.38 -15.79 -16.79
C LEU A 106 -24.64 -15.00 -18.09
N GLY A 107 -24.34 -15.56 -19.27
CA GLY A 107 -24.42 -14.85 -20.56
C GLY A 107 -23.34 -13.79 -20.76
N LEU A 108 -22.16 -13.98 -20.15
CA LEU A 108 -21.00 -13.08 -20.23
C LEU A 108 -19.82 -13.78 -20.92
N ASP A 109 -19.27 -13.17 -21.97
CA ASP A 109 -18.12 -13.72 -22.71
C ASP A 109 -16.76 -13.35 -22.07
N ASP A 110 -16.72 -12.29 -21.26
CA ASP A 110 -15.47 -11.72 -20.72
C ASP A 110 -15.53 -11.51 -19.19
N LEU A 111 -15.82 -12.57 -18.44
CA LEU A 111 -15.87 -12.54 -16.97
C LEU A 111 -14.52 -12.93 -16.35
N TRP A 112 -13.99 -12.06 -15.49
CA TRP A 112 -12.74 -12.29 -14.77
C TRP A 112 -12.89 -12.13 -13.26
N VAL A 113 -12.08 -12.88 -12.50
CA VAL A 113 -11.98 -12.78 -11.04
C VAL A 113 -10.56 -12.40 -10.64
N LYS A 114 -10.41 -11.25 -9.97
CA LYS A 114 -9.13 -10.85 -9.38
C LYS A 114 -8.97 -11.51 -8.01
N GLN A 115 -8.15 -12.56 -7.94
CA GLN A 115 -8.02 -13.39 -6.74
C GLN A 115 -7.01 -12.80 -5.75
N CYS A 116 -7.35 -11.67 -5.13
CA CYS A 116 -6.50 -11.00 -4.12
C CYS A 116 -6.24 -11.84 -2.86
N GLY A 117 -7.07 -12.84 -2.57
CA GLY A 117 -6.87 -13.78 -1.45
C GLY A 117 -5.82 -14.86 -1.71
N MET A 118 -5.36 -15.05 -2.95
CA MET A 118 -4.20 -15.92 -3.24
C MET A 118 -2.89 -15.19 -2.90
N ALA A 119 -2.70 -14.95 -1.61
CA ALA A 119 -1.55 -14.28 -1.02
C ALA A 119 -1.05 -15.08 0.19
N HIS A 120 0.10 -14.72 0.77
CA HIS A 120 0.75 -15.55 1.80
C HIS A 120 -0.06 -15.68 3.10
N THR A 121 -0.86 -14.67 3.47
CA THR A 121 -1.80 -14.80 4.61
C THR A 121 -3.18 -15.28 4.19
N GLY A 122 -3.42 -15.52 2.90
CA GLY A 122 -4.74 -15.85 2.37
C GLY A 122 -5.69 -14.64 2.24
N SER A 123 -5.20 -13.40 2.41
CA SER A 123 -6.06 -12.21 2.39
C SER A 123 -5.52 -11.07 1.53
N PHE A 124 -6.43 -10.25 0.98
CA PHE A 124 -6.07 -9.01 0.28
C PHE A 124 -5.44 -7.96 1.20
N LYS A 125 -5.58 -8.12 2.53
CA LYS A 125 -5.03 -7.19 3.53
C LYS A 125 -3.51 -7.08 3.46
N ASP A 126 -2.84 -8.06 2.89
CA ASP A 126 -1.40 -8.03 2.64
C ASP A 126 -0.96 -6.77 1.88
N LEU A 127 -1.75 -6.34 0.90
CA LEU A 127 -1.46 -5.17 0.07
C LEU A 127 -1.42 -3.86 0.88
N GLY A 128 -2.22 -3.77 1.93
CA GLY A 128 -2.24 -2.62 2.83
C GLY A 128 -1.22 -2.75 3.96
N MET A 129 -1.07 -3.96 4.52
CA MET A 129 -0.19 -4.19 5.68
C MET A 129 1.27 -4.02 5.34
N THR A 130 1.70 -4.36 4.12
CA THR A 130 3.05 -4.03 3.66
C THR A 130 3.34 -2.53 3.75
N VAL A 131 2.41 -1.68 3.32
CA VAL A 131 2.59 -0.22 3.35
C VAL A 131 2.53 0.31 4.79
N LEU A 132 1.55 -0.13 5.56
CA LEU A 132 1.36 0.27 6.96
C LEU A 132 2.60 -0.06 7.79
N VAL A 133 3.05 -1.31 7.78
CA VAL A 133 4.17 -1.76 8.62
C VAL A 133 5.49 -1.16 8.14
N SER A 134 5.66 -0.93 6.83
CA SER A 134 6.82 -0.17 6.31
C SER A 134 6.83 1.27 6.81
N MET A 135 5.66 1.93 6.86
CA MET A 135 5.55 3.29 7.39
C MET A 135 5.82 3.32 8.90
N VAL A 136 5.35 2.33 9.66
CA VAL A 136 5.71 2.19 11.09
C VAL A 136 7.22 2.03 11.27
N LYS A 137 7.86 1.15 10.48
CA LYS A 137 9.33 0.96 10.51
C LYS A 137 10.07 2.26 10.16
N GLN A 138 9.58 3.00 9.17
CA GLN A 138 10.12 4.31 8.78
C GLN A 138 9.98 5.35 9.90
N ILE A 139 8.88 5.35 10.66
CA ILE A 139 8.65 6.24 11.81
C ILE A 139 9.61 5.89 12.97
N ILE A 140 9.80 4.59 13.24
CA ILE A 140 10.76 4.10 14.25
C ILE A 140 12.18 4.51 13.86
N ALA A 141 12.57 4.32 12.60
CA ALA A 141 13.88 4.74 12.09
C ALA A 141 14.08 6.26 12.17
N GLY A 142 13.00 7.04 12.13
CA GLY A 142 12.99 8.49 12.35
C GLY A 142 13.11 8.91 13.83
N GLY A 143 13.23 7.98 14.77
CA GLY A 143 13.49 8.24 16.18
C GLY A 143 12.25 8.30 17.08
N ARG A 144 11.04 7.97 16.58
CA ARG A 144 9.87 7.84 17.46
C ARG A 144 9.90 6.49 18.19
N ASP A 145 9.60 6.51 19.48
CA ASP A 145 9.48 5.31 20.32
C ASP A 145 8.12 4.61 20.10
N ILE A 146 8.06 3.68 19.14
CA ILE A 146 6.91 2.78 18.93
C ILE A 146 7.32 1.36 19.34
N LYS A 147 6.69 0.85 20.40
CA LYS A 147 7.04 -0.45 21.00
C LYS A 147 6.31 -1.63 20.38
N ALA A 148 5.12 -1.41 19.83
CA ALA A 148 4.27 -2.44 19.26
C ALA A 148 3.21 -1.83 18.33
N VAL A 149 2.59 -2.68 17.50
CA VAL A 149 1.41 -2.33 16.71
C VAL A 149 0.24 -3.21 17.13
N ALA A 150 -0.84 -2.61 17.62
CA ALA A 150 -1.99 -3.36 18.10
C ALA A 150 -3.16 -3.34 17.09
N CYS A 151 -3.97 -4.41 17.11
CA CYS A 151 -5.21 -4.47 16.35
C CYS A 151 -6.36 -5.00 17.21
N ALA A 152 -7.51 -4.33 17.19
CA ALA A 152 -8.74 -4.76 17.86
C ALA A 152 -9.69 -5.50 16.89
N SER A 153 -9.14 -6.24 15.93
CA SER A 153 -9.87 -7.09 14.98
C SER A 153 -9.44 -8.54 15.19
N THR A 154 -10.34 -9.49 14.96
CA THR A 154 -10.08 -10.93 15.10
C THR A 154 -9.95 -11.66 13.76
N GLY A 155 -10.12 -10.94 12.64
CA GLY A 155 -10.09 -11.52 11.29
C GLY A 155 -8.79 -11.22 10.55
N ASP A 156 -8.85 -11.28 9.22
CA ASP A 156 -7.73 -11.10 8.28
C ASP A 156 -6.84 -9.88 8.57
N THR A 157 -7.42 -8.79 9.07
CA THR A 157 -6.66 -7.59 9.44
C THR A 157 -5.58 -7.92 10.48
N SER A 158 -5.94 -8.69 11.52
CA SER A 158 -5.00 -9.08 12.58
C SER A 158 -3.97 -10.10 12.08
N ALA A 159 -4.39 -11.06 11.25
CA ALA A 159 -3.50 -12.06 10.68
C ALA A 159 -2.42 -11.43 9.78
N ALA A 160 -2.83 -10.56 8.83
CA ALA A 160 -1.90 -9.86 7.97
C ALA A 160 -1.01 -8.90 8.79
N LEU A 161 -1.57 -8.12 9.72
CA LEU A 161 -0.78 -7.22 10.55
C LEU A 161 0.33 -7.96 11.31
N ALA A 162 -0.02 -9.02 12.04
CA ALA A 162 0.93 -9.79 12.82
C ALA A 162 2.01 -10.42 11.94
N ALA A 163 1.66 -10.91 10.74
CA ALA A 163 2.63 -11.46 9.79
C ALA A 163 3.67 -10.42 9.35
N TYR A 164 3.24 -9.22 8.93
CA TYR A 164 4.19 -8.17 8.51
C TYR A 164 4.99 -7.61 9.69
N CYS A 165 4.39 -7.46 10.87
CA CYS A 165 5.10 -7.07 12.08
C CYS A 165 6.20 -8.08 12.45
N ALA A 166 5.92 -9.39 12.33
CA ALA A 166 6.92 -10.44 12.53
C ALA A 166 8.09 -10.34 11.53
N VAL A 167 7.81 -10.07 10.24
CA VAL A 167 8.86 -9.84 9.21
C VAL A 167 9.72 -8.63 9.57
N ALA A 168 9.12 -7.58 10.14
CA ALA A 168 9.82 -6.36 10.54
C ALA A 168 10.56 -6.46 11.88
N GLY A 169 10.34 -7.53 12.66
CA GLY A 169 10.81 -7.62 14.04
C GLY A 169 10.12 -6.63 14.99
N ILE A 170 8.89 -6.23 14.67
CA ILE A 170 8.07 -5.30 15.47
C ILE A 170 7.04 -6.12 16.27
N PRO A 171 6.92 -5.94 17.59
CA PRO A 171 5.88 -6.60 18.38
C PRO A 171 4.46 -6.25 17.91
N ALA A 172 3.55 -7.23 17.91
CA ALA A 172 2.14 -7.07 17.54
C ALA A 172 1.21 -7.86 18.46
#